data_AF-A0A924EMR0-F1
#
_entry.id   AF-A0A924EMR0-F1
#
_cell.length_a   1.000
_cell.length_b   1.000
_cell.length_c   1.000
_cell.angle_alpha   90.00
_cell.angle_beta   90.00
_cell.angle_gamma   90.00
#
_symmetry.space_group_name_H-M   'P 1'
#
loop_
_entity.id
_entity.type
_entity.pdbx_description
1 polymer ?
#
loop_
_entity_poly.entity_id
_entity_poly.type
_entity_poly.pdbx_seq_one_letter_code
_entity_poly.pdbx_strand_id
1 'polypeptide(L)'
;MLNEEQEAQVRDYLLSKKLPIDILIEVQDHFISEINNLEREKDLQFPEAFKEVKENWRKDLTLSWKGGFNLDDSTDFMRKMKKQIEKENILQSLKFVIPSVFVIFLVANFCNVYFFQAFFIAAIFLPLLYASINYIRHYKEFRLPKKYQSQFLTLHQNGIL
;
A
#
# COMPACT_ATOMS: atom_id res chain seq x y z
N MET A 1 30.71 0.17 -5.93
CA MET A 1 29.75 -0.90 -6.26
C MET A 1 29.96 -1.95 -5.20
N LEU A 2 28.90 -2.30 -4.48
CA LEU A 2 28.97 -3.21 -3.36
C LEU A 2 29.26 -4.63 -3.85
N ASN A 3 29.92 -5.43 -3.01
CA ASN A 3 30.06 -6.85 -3.25
C ASN A 3 28.82 -7.62 -2.74
N GLU A 4 28.72 -8.90 -3.09
CA GLU A 4 27.56 -9.73 -2.73
C GLU A 4 27.34 -9.84 -1.22
N GLU A 5 28.42 -9.88 -0.42
CA GLU A 5 28.33 -9.94 1.04
C GLU A 5 27.76 -8.64 1.64
N GLN A 6 28.17 -7.49 1.11
CA GLN A 6 27.67 -6.17 1.52
C GLN A 6 26.20 -6.00 1.13
N GLU A 7 25.81 -6.42 -0.08
CA GLU A 7 24.41 -6.41 -0.50
C GLU A 7 23.55 -7.35 0.35
N ALA A 8 24.07 -8.52 0.72
CA ALA A 8 23.40 -9.43 1.64
C ALA A 8 23.18 -8.79 3.02
N GLN A 9 24.17 -8.08 3.57
CA GLN A 9 24.01 -7.36 4.84
C GLN A 9 22.92 -6.28 4.80
N VAL A 10 22.85 -5.52 3.70
CA VAL A 10 21.78 -4.53 3.49
C VAL A 10 20.42 -5.22 3.45
N ARG A 11 20.28 -6.29 2.67
CA ARG A 11 19.04 -7.05 2.53
C ARG A 11 18.58 -7.65 3.85
N ASP A 12 19.47 -8.28 4.62
CA ASP A 12 19.13 -8.89 5.92
C ASP A 12 18.65 -7.84 6.92
N TYR A 13 19.28 -6.66 6.93
CA TYR A 13 18.81 -5.53 7.72
C TYR A 13 17.39 -5.09 7.32
N LEU A 14 17.11 -4.96 6.02
CA LEU A 14 15.80 -4.51 5.52
C LEU A 14 14.70 -5.55 5.75
N LEU A 15 15.01 -6.85 5.62
CA LEU A 15 14.07 -7.94 5.94
C LEU A 15 13.61 -7.87 7.40
N SER A 16 14.49 -7.46 8.32
CA SER A 16 14.13 -7.27 9.74
C SER A 16 13.09 -6.16 9.98
N LYS A 17 12.86 -5.27 9.00
CA LYS A 17 11.95 -4.11 9.11
C LYS A 17 10.51 -4.43 8.73
N LYS A 18 10.20 -5.69 8.40
CA LYS A 18 8.84 -6.16 8.02
C LYS A 18 8.23 -5.35 6.87
N LEU A 19 9.06 -4.90 5.93
CA LEU A 19 8.60 -4.22 4.72
C LEU A 19 8.00 -5.25 3.75
N PRO A 20 6.93 -4.89 3.01
CA PRO A 20 6.50 -5.66 1.85
C PRO A 20 7.62 -5.81 0.82
N ILE A 21 7.62 -6.89 0.03
CA ILE A 21 8.71 -7.22 -0.89
C ILE A 21 8.89 -6.15 -1.98
N ASP A 22 7.81 -5.65 -2.56
CA ASP A 22 7.85 -4.54 -3.53
C ASP A 22 8.57 -3.31 -2.97
N ILE A 23 8.21 -2.90 -1.76
CA ILE A 23 8.80 -1.76 -1.06
C ILE A 23 10.24 -2.06 -0.63
N LEU A 24 10.51 -3.29 -0.19
CA LEU A 24 11.84 -3.70 0.26
C LEU A 24 12.85 -3.59 -0.88
N ILE A 25 12.49 -4.00 -2.09
CA ILE A 25 13.35 -3.89 -3.27
C ILE A 25 13.65 -2.42 -3.58
N GLU A 26 12.63 -1.56 -3.59
CA GLU A 26 12.81 -0.12 -3.83
C GLU A 26 13.69 0.54 -2.77
N VAL A 27 13.45 0.23 -1.48
CA VAL A 27 14.28 0.74 -0.38
C VAL A 27 15.69 0.17 -0.44
N GLN A 28 15.88 -1.08 -0.87
CA GLN A 28 17.20 -1.68 -1.06
C GLN A 28 17.99 -0.93 -2.14
N ASP A 29 17.38 -0.65 -3.29
CA ASP A 29 18.02 0.12 -4.36
C ASP A 29 18.44 1.52 -3.88
N HIS A 30 17.57 2.19 -3.11
CA HIS A 30 17.90 3.48 -2.49
C HIS A 30 19.05 3.36 -1.47
N PHE A 31 19.04 2.34 -0.60
CA PHE A 31 20.12 2.09 0.35
C PHE A 31 21.46 1.90 -0.37
N ILE A 32 21.49 1.06 -1.42
CA ILE A 32 22.70 0.78 -2.19
C ILE A 32 23.19 2.05 -2.88
N SER A 33 22.28 2.85 -3.46
CA SER A 33 22.65 4.11 -4.09
C SER A 33 23.23 5.11 -3.09
N GLU A 34 22.63 5.25 -1.91
CA GLU A 34 23.12 6.15 -0.86
C GLU A 34 24.48 5.71 -0.31
N ILE A 35 24.68 4.41 -0.08
CA ILE A 35 25.97 3.87 0.36
C ILE A 35 27.04 4.18 -0.69
N ASN A 36 26.80 3.87 -1.97
CA ASN A 36 27.77 4.17 -3.03
C ASN A 36 28.05 5.69 -3.16
N ASN A 37 27.06 6.55 -2.90
CA ASN A 37 27.29 7.99 -2.88
C ASN A 37 28.20 8.40 -1.73
N LEU A 38 27.97 7.87 -0.53
CA LEU A 38 28.80 8.15 0.65
C LEU A 38 30.24 7.63 0.50
N GLU A 39 30.42 6.45 -0.08
CA GLU A 39 31.76 5.91 -0.39
C GLU A 39 32.50 6.79 -1.41
N ARG A 40 31.80 7.35 -2.40
CA ARG A 40 32.42 8.21 -3.43
C ARG A 40 32.66 9.65 -2.98
N GLU A 41 31.69 10.27 -2.31
CA GLU A 41 31.71 11.70 -2.01
C GLU A 41 32.43 11.99 -0.69
N LYS A 42 32.34 11.08 0.28
CA LYS A 42 32.91 11.25 1.62
C LYS A 42 34.07 10.31 1.92
N ASP A 43 34.48 9.47 0.94
CA ASP A 43 35.54 8.46 1.08
C ASP A 43 35.32 7.52 2.29
N LEU A 44 34.05 7.30 2.64
CA LEU A 44 33.69 6.40 3.74
C LEU A 44 33.88 4.96 3.30
N GLN A 45 34.32 4.10 4.22
CA GLN A 45 34.27 2.66 4.00
C GLN A 45 32.83 2.17 4.22
N PHE A 46 32.51 1.01 3.64
CA PHE A 46 31.17 0.43 3.70
C PHE A 46 30.55 0.40 5.11
N PRO A 47 31.24 -0.04 6.19
CA PRO A 47 30.63 -0.10 7.52
C PRO A 47 30.14 1.26 8.03
N GLU A 48 30.91 2.33 7.78
CA GLU A 48 30.61 3.70 8.15
C GLU A 48 29.48 4.26 7.28
N ALA A 49 29.56 4.09 5.96
CA ALA A 49 28.53 4.50 5.03
C ALA A 49 27.18 3.81 5.33
N PHE A 50 27.21 2.50 5.57
CA PHE A 50 26.01 1.73 5.92
C PHE A 50 25.43 2.16 7.27
N LYS A 51 26.29 2.47 8.26
CA LYS A 51 25.83 3.03 9.54
C LYS A 51 25.14 4.38 9.35
N GLU A 52 25.71 5.27 8.56
CA GLU A 52 25.12 6.58 8.27
C GLU A 52 23.76 6.45 7.57
N VAL A 53 23.64 5.58 6.57
CA VAL A 53 22.36 5.30 5.90
C VAL A 53 21.33 4.74 6.88
N LYS A 54 21.71 3.79 7.75
CA LYS A 54 20.80 3.27 8.79
C LYS A 54 20.30 4.36 9.74
N GLU A 55 21.14 5.32 10.09
CA GLU A 55 20.75 6.45 10.94
C GLU A 55 19.82 7.42 10.22
N ASN A 56 20.09 7.73 8.94
CA ASN A 56 19.22 8.56 8.11
C ASN A 56 17.81 7.97 7.99
N TRP A 57 17.74 6.65 7.77
CA TRP A 57 16.47 5.92 7.66
C TRP A 57 15.87 5.49 9.00
N ARG A 58 16.57 5.72 10.12
CA ARG A 58 16.16 5.23 11.45
C ARG A 58 14.74 5.66 11.78
N LYS A 59 14.40 6.93 11.58
CA LYS A 59 13.07 7.45 11.89
C LYS A 59 11.98 6.75 11.07
N ASP A 60 12.24 6.52 9.79
CA ASP A 60 11.26 5.99 8.85
C ASP A 60 11.12 4.47 8.93
N LEU A 61 12.18 3.74 9.28
CA LEU A 61 12.20 2.27 9.38
C LEU A 61 12.10 1.72 10.81
N THR A 62 11.98 2.57 11.83
CA THR A 62 11.75 2.10 13.21
C THR A 62 10.34 1.53 13.34
N LEU A 63 10.27 0.23 13.67
CA LEU A 63 9.03 -0.43 14.07
C LEU A 63 8.55 0.16 15.39
N SER A 64 7.33 0.66 15.39
CA SER A 64 6.70 1.20 16.59
C SER A 64 5.19 1.16 16.43
N TRP A 65 4.47 0.87 17.50
CA TRP A 65 3.03 1.06 17.54
C TRP A 65 2.71 2.52 17.89
N LYS A 66 1.82 3.15 17.11
CA LYS A 66 1.44 4.57 17.26
C LYS A 66 -0.04 4.79 17.53
N GLY A 67 -0.70 3.86 18.24
CA GLY A 67 -2.07 4.06 18.73
C GLY A 67 -3.17 3.86 17.68
N GLY A 68 -2.99 2.93 16.74
CA GLY A 68 -4.00 2.60 15.73
C GLY A 68 -4.88 1.40 16.11
N PHE A 69 -5.95 1.17 15.34
CA PHE A 69 -6.79 -0.03 15.46
C PHE A 69 -6.02 -1.33 15.14
N ASN A 70 -4.97 -1.23 14.30
CA ASN A 70 -4.05 -2.34 14.12
C ASN A 70 -3.07 -2.38 15.30
N LEU A 71 -3.00 -3.53 15.96
CA LEU A 71 -2.09 -3.80 17.08
C LEU A 71 -0.67 -4.15 16.60
N ASP A 72 -0.49 -4.41 15.31
CA ASP A 72 0.82 -4.72 14.74
C ASP A 72 1.72 -3.48 14.68
N ASP A 73 2.98 -3.67 15.08
CA ASP A 73 4.03 -2.69 14.83
C ASP A 73 4.25 -2.52 13.33
N SER A 74 4.26 -1.27 12.89
CA SER A 74 4.64 -0.89 11.54
C SER A 74 5.68 0.21 11.57
N THR A 75 6.37 0.42 10.45
CA THR A 75 7.31 1.54 10.32
C THR A 75 6.56 2.85 10.07
N ASP A 76 7.21 3.99 10.33
CA ASP A 76 6.64 5.31 10.03
C ASP A 76 6.47 5.53 8.53
N PHE A 77 7.41 5.00 7.74
CA PHE A 77 7.33 4.97 6.29
C PHE A 77 6.03 4.30 5.80
N MET A 78 5.77 3.08 6.28
CA MET A 78 4.58 2.32 5.92
C MET A 78 3.28 3.03 6.30
N ARG A 79 3.25 3.70 7.46
CA ARG A 79 2.10 4.51 7.87
C ARG A 79 1.85 5.69 6.95
N LYS A 80 2.90 6.42 6.55
CA LYS A 80 2.78 7.57 5.64
C LYS A 80 2.23 7.11 4.29
N MET A 81 2.78 6.03 3.73
CA MET A 81 2.30 5.47 2.47
C MET A 81 0.84 5.01 2.56
N LYS A 82 0.47 4.27 3.62
CA LYS A 82 -0.92 3.84 3.82
C LYS A 82 -1.88 5.04 3.87
N LYS A 83 -1.53 6.08 4.62
CA LYS A 83 -2.34 7.31 4.69
C LYS A 83 -2.46 8.01 3.34
N GLN A 84 -1.39 8.02 2.55
CA GLN A 84 -1.41 8.60 1.20
C GLN A 84 -2.35 7.80 0.29
N ILE A 85 -2.23 6.46 0.27
CA ILE A 85 -3.11 5.59 -0.50
C ILE A 85 -4.57 5.75 -0.08
N GLU A 86 -4.84 5.79 1.22
CA GLU A 86 -6.21 6.03 1.73
C GLU A 86 -6.76 7.36 1.25
N LYS A 87 -5.95 8.43 1.33
CA LYS A 87 -6.34 9.76 0.84
C LYS A 87 -6.62 9.75 -0.67
N GLU A 88 -5.76 9.12 -1.46
CA GLU A 88 -5.93 8.98 -2.90
C GLU A 88 -7.18 8.17 -3.23
N ASN A 89 -7.41 7.04 -2.55
CA ASN A 89 -8.62 6.22 -2.71
C ASN A 89 -9.89 6.99 -2.36
N ILE A 90 -9.90 7.76 -1.27
CA ILE A 90 -11.03 8.62 -0.91
C ILE A 90 -11.28 9.63 -2.02
N LEU A 91 -10.24 10.32 -2.50
CA LEU A 91 -10.37 11.31 -3.55
C LEU A 91 -10.88 10.70 -4.87
N GLN A 92 -10.43 9.50 -5.22
CA GLN A 92 -10.91 8.77 -6.38
C GLN A 92 -12.37 8.34 -6.20
N SER A 93 -12.75 7.83 -5.02
CA SER A 93 -14.12 7.42 -4.71
C SER A 93 -15.11 8.58 -4.80
N LEU A 94 -14.72 9.77 -4.35
CA LEU A 94 -15.55 10.97 -4.40
C LEU A 94 -15.96 11.34 -5.83
N LYS A 95 -15.09 11.10 -6.83
CA LYS A 95 -15.39 11.33 -8.25
C LYS A 95 -16.58 10.49 -8.75
N PHE A 96 -16.82 9.33 -8.15
CA PHE A 96 -17.95 8.47 -8.50
C PHE A 96 -19.15 8.70 -7.59
N VAL A 97 -18.93 8.92 -6.30
CA VAL A 97 -20.01 9.11 -5.31
C VAL A 97 -20.78 10.40 -5.57
N ILE A 98 -20.09 11.53 -5.80
CA ILE A 98 -20.76 12.84 -5.96
C ILE A 98 -21.73 12.82 -7.16
N PRO A 99 -21.32 12.41 -8.38
CA PRO A 99 -22.25 12.32 -9.50
C PRO A 99 -23.37 11.31 -9.26
N SER A 100 -23.07 10.16 -8.64
CA SER A 100 -24.09 9.13 -8.38
C SER A 100 -25.18 9.63 -7.43
N VAL A 101 -24.81 10.32 -6.35
CA VAL A 101 -25.75 10.94 -5.42
C VAL A 101 -26.55 12.03 -6.12
N PHE A 102 -25.91 12.84 -6.95
CA PHE A 102 -26.60 13.89 -7.73
C PHE A 102 -27.63 13.30 -8.70
N VAL A 103 -27.29 12.21 -9.41
CA VAL A 103 -28.24 11.50 -10.29
C VAL A 103 -29.40 10.92 -9.49
N ILE A 104 -29.14 10.28 -8.35
CA ILE A 104 -30.20 9.75 -7.46
C ILE A 104 -31.12 10.89 -7.01
N PHE A 105 -30.55 12.04 -6.63
CA PHE A 105 -31.32 13.22 -6.25
C PHE A 105 -32.20 13.74 -7.39
N LEU A 106 -31.69 13.81 -8.63
CA LEU A 106 -32.50 14.20 -9.79
C LEU A 106 -33.64 13.22 -10.03
N VAL A 107 -33.37 11.92 -10.05
CA VAL A 107 -34.42 10.90 -10.28
C VAL A 107 -35.49 10.96 -9.18
N ALA A 108 -35.09 11.19 -7.92
CA ALA A 108 -36.02 11.31 -6.81
C ALA A 108 -36.99 12.50 -6.94
N ASN A 109 -36.56 13.61 -7.54
CA ASN A 109 -37.38 14.83 -7.67
C ASN A 109 -38.20 14.87 -8.96
N PHE A 110 -37.71 14.28 -10.05
CA PHE A 110 -38.31 14.44 -11.39
C PHE A 110 -39.04 13.19 -11.91
N CYS A 111 -38.90 12.03 -11.27
CA CYS A 111 -39.53 10.79 -11.72
C CYS A 111 -40.66 10.31 -10.79
N ASN A 112 -41.52 9.43 -11.30
CA ASN A 112 -42.54 8.76 -10.50
C ASN A 112 -41.90 7.83 -9.46
N VAL A 113 -42.55 7.70 -8.30
CA VAL A 113 -42.17 6.80 -7.19
C VAL A 113 -41.83 5.38 -7.65
N TYR A 114 -42.64 4.76 -8.53
CA TYR A 114 -42.39 3.40 -9.01
C TYR A 114 -41.10 3.30 -9.82
N PHE A 115 -40.82 4.33 -10.65
CA PHE A 115 -39.57 4.39 -11.41
C PHE A 115 -38.37 4.60 -10.49
N PHE A 116 -38.48 5.52 -9.52
CA PHE A 116 -37.43 5.76 -8.54
C PHE A 116 -37.08 4.49 -7.75
N GLN A 117 -38.08 3.75 -7.28
CA GLN A 117 -37.87 2.49 -6.55
C GLN A 117 -37.12 1.46 -7.40
N ALA A 118 -37.55 1.24 -8.65
CA ALA A 118 -36.89 0.32 -9.56
C ALA A 118 -35.44 0.76 -9.86
N PHE A 119 -35.22 2.04 -10.12
CA PHE A 119 -33.90 2.63 -10.36
C PHE A 119 -32.98 2.47 -9.15
N PHE A 120 -33.45 2.79 -7.94
CA PHE A 120 -32.65 2.71 -6.72
C PHE A 120 -32.22 1.28 -6.41
N ILE A 121 -33.14 0.32 -6.56
CA ILE A 121 -32.84 -1.11 -6.44
C ILE A 121 -31.75 -1.50 -7.47
N ALA A 122 -31.93 -1.14 -8.75
CA ALA A 122 -30.95 -1.45 -9.78
C ALA A 122 -29.57 -0.82 -9.50
N ALA A 123 -29.53 0.42 -9.02
CA ALA A 123 -28.31 1.16 -8.70
C ALA A 123 -27.50 0.49 -7.58
N ILE A 124 -28.15 -0.20 -6.65
CA ILE A 124 -27.46 -0.96 -5.58
C ILE A 124 -27.09 -2.37 -6.06
N PHE A 125 -28.03 -3.08 -6.68
CA PHE A 125 -27.85 -4.49 -7.01
C PHE A 125 -26.89 -4.73 -8.19
N LEU A 126 -26.90 -3.88 -9.23
CA LEU A 126 -26.03 -4.08 -10.40
C LEU A 126 -24.53 -4.01 -10.04
N PRO A 127 -24.03 -3.02 -9.27
CA PRO A 127 -22.63 -3.02 -8.83
C PRO A 127 -22.27 -4.24 -7.97
N LEU A 128 -23.17 -4.68 -7.07
CA LEU A 128 -22.95 -5.87 -6.23
C LEU A 128 -22.83 -7.14 -7.08
N LEU A 129 -23.72 -7.30 -8.07
CA LEU A 129 -23.66 -8.42 -9.01
C LEU A 129 -22.38 -8.38 -9.84
N TYR A 130 -22.02 -7.20 -10.37
CA TYR A 130 -20.79 -7.03 -11.13
C TYR A 130 -19.55 -7.40 -10.29
N ALA A 131 -19.46 -6.91 -9.05
CA ALA A 131 -18.38 -7.23 -8.14
C ALA A 131 -18.31 -8.74 -7.84
N SER A 132 -19.46 -9.38 -7.63
CA SER A 132 -19.55 -10.83 -7.36
C SER A 132 -19.09 -11.65 -8.56
N ILE A 133 -19.53 -11.31 -9.78
CA ILE A 133 -19.10 -11.97 -11.02
C ILE A 133 -17.59 -11.79 -11.21
N ASN A 134 -17.09 -10.58 -10.99
CA ASN A 134 -15.67 -10.28 -11.12
C ASN A 134 -14.82 -11.10 -10.13
N TYR A 135 -15.28 -11.22 -8.88
CA TYR A 135 -14.64 -12.04 -7.86
C TYR A 135 -14.55 -13.52 -8.28
N ILE A 136 -15.64 -14.07 -8.82
CA ILE A 136 -15.67 -15.47 -9.28
C ILE A 136 -14.71 -15.67 -10.46
N ARG A 137 -14.71 -14.75 -11.44
CA ARG A 137 -13.82 -14.83 -12.62
C ARG A 137 -12.35 -14.80 -12.23
N HIS A 138 -11.98 -13.92 -11.31
CA HIS A 138 -10.59 -13.74 -10.85
C HIS A 138 -10.29 -14.49 -9.55
N TYR A 139 -11.06 -15.53 -9.22
CA TYR A 139 -10.96 -16.25 -7.93
C TYR A 139 -9.55 -16.74 -7.61
N LYS A 140 -8.81 -17.21 -8.62
CA LYS A 140 -7.42 -17.67 -8.45
C LYS A 140 -6.50 -16.54 -7.99
N GLU A 141 -6.67 -15.34 -8.55
CA GLU A 141 -5.88 -14.15 -8.21
C GLU A 141 -6.19 -13.68 -6.78
N PHE A 142 -7.47 -13.64 -6.40
CA PHE A 142 -7.89 -13.32 -5.02
C PHE A 142 -7.38 -14.33 -3.97
N ARG A 143 -7.01 -15.55 -4.37
CA ARG A 143 -6.44 -16.56 -3.48
C ARG A 143 -4.91 -16.46 -3.33
N LEU A 144 -4.21 -15.78 -4.24
CA LEU A 144 -2.75 -15.65 -4.19
C LEU A 144 -2.23 -15.00 -2.90
N PRO A 145 -2.80 -13.87 -2.41
CA PRO A 145 -2.34 -13.25 -1.17
C PRO A 145 -2.49 -14.19 0.04
N LYS A 146 -3.55 -15.02 0.05
CA LYS A 146 -3.79 -16.01 1.10
C LYS A 146 -2.82 -17.19 1.06
N LYS A 147 -2.23 -17.49 -0.10
CA LYS A 147 -1.26 -18.57 -0.27
C LYS A 147 0.13 -18.19 0.24
N TYR A 148 0.49 -16.90 0.18
CA TYR A 148 1.80 -16.38 0.53
C TYR A 148 1.76 -15.51 1.81
N GLN A 149 0.86 -15.79 2.76
CA GLN A 149 0.66 -14.96 3.97
C GLN A 149 1.93 -14.72 4.81
N SER A 150 2.94 -15.59 4.72
CA SER A 150 4.23 -15.41 5.41
C SER A 150 5.12 -14.33 4.76
N GLN A 151 4.81 -13.90 3.54
CA GLN A 151 5.52 -12.90 2.76
C GLN A 151 4.53 -11.82 2.34
N PHE A 152 4.62 -10.63 2.91
CA PHE A 152 3.88 -9.47 2.42
C PHE A 152 4.42 -9.13 1.02
N LEU A 153 3.74 -9.53 -0.07
CA LEU A 153 4.29 -9.33 -1.42
C LEU A 153 4.10 -7.89 -1.89
N THR A 154 2.95 -7.27 -1.57
CA THR A 154 2.69 -5.88 -1.95
C THR A 154 2.01 -5.07 -0.87
N LEU A 155 2.21 -3.75 -0.92
CA LEU A 155 1.51 -2.79 -0.06
C LEU A 155 -0.02 -2.89 -0.16
N HIS A 156 -0.53 -3.24 -1.34
CA HIS A 156 -1.97 -3.39 -1.61
C HIS A 156 -2.55 -4.76 -1.22
N GLN A 157 -1.71 -5.79 -1.00
CA GLN A 157 -2.19 -7.14 -0.67
C GLN A 157 -2.91 -7.21 0.68
N ASN A 158 -2.52 -6.37 1.63
CA ASN A 158 -3.18 -6.24 2.92
C ASN A 158 -4.19 -5.09 2.95
N GLY A 159 -4.70 -4.67 1.79
CA GLY A 159 -5.90 -3.85 1.63
C GLY A 159 -7.20 -4.55 2.08
N ILE A 160 -7.11 -5.43 3.08
CA ILE A 160 -8.28 -5.85 3.85
C ILE A 160 -8.59 -4.67 4.78
N LEU A 161 -9.46 -3.79 4.28
CA LEU A 161 -10.40 -3.06 5.14
C LEU A 161 -11.21 -4.06 5.98
#